data_AF-A0A950IUX9-F1
#
_entry.id   AF-A0A950IUX9-F1
#
_cell.length_a   1.000
_cell.length_b   1.000
_cell.length_c   1.000
_cell.angle_alpha   90.00
_cell.angle_beta   90.00
_cell.angle_gamma   90.00
#
_symmetry.space_group_name_H-M   'P 1'
#
loop_
_entity.id
_entity.type
_entity.pdbx_description
1 polymer ?
#
loop_
_entity_poly.entity_id
_entity_poly.type
_entity_poly.pdbx_seq_one_letter_code
_entity_poly.pdbx_strand_id
1 'polypeptide(L)'
;MAQSYETPDTITNANHGLSREEVTNLTEEGGKPADTLMNVVALIATRFRTDVCSAYLLEPDRSNLVLAATLGLHPKCIGTLRMRLSEGLAGLVAEHVLPVAVEDVSNHPRYKYFKESGEEVYHSFLGVPLIDRGILQGVLIVQTKEPRVFRDTEIRGLVEAANEVAPVVSEARTLDRFIAPAQEKLWSLARNLWWSWDHDCISLFRDLNPARWRQLNQNPIAMLSEIPLGEIERRSTELVLHSRINYVYRRQQEYLNADRTWGATHAGVLRPRPVAYFSAEFGLHESLPIYSGGLGVLAGDHIKSASDLDIPLVGIGLFYGQGYFLQRLDQSGWQQEEYLETDINQLPMQPAIGTNGEPVVVEIQTRGGYIRAKVWHVNVGRCDLLLLDSNVAGNAPEDLELTSRLYGGDGRTRIRQELLLGVGGYRALRAMGITPGVLHLNEGHSAFAVFEAIRSRMEEEGMDFASAASQVTREVVFTTHTPVPAGHDRFDADLI
;
A
#
# COMPACT_ATOMS: atom_id res chain seq x y z
N MET A 1 49.50 19.96 -43.68
CA MET A 1 49.65 19.81 -42.21
C MET A 1 48.26 19.84 -41.61
N ALA A 2 47.96 18.85 -40.77
CA ALA A 2 46.78 18.62 -39.93
C ALA A 2 46.13 17.26 -40.26
N GLN A 3 46.51 16.26 -39.47
CA GLN A 3 45.87 14.95 -39.36
C GLN A 3 44.49 15.14 -38.70
N SER A 4 43.44 14.69 -39.36
CA SER A 4 42.10 14.55 -38.77
C SER A 4 42.07 13.28 -37.92
N TYR A 5 41.96 13.46 -36.61
CA TYR A 5 41.63 12.39 -35.68
C TYR A 5 40.16 11.98 -35.87
N GLU A 6 39.92 10.74 -36.29
CA GLU A 6 38.63 10.08 -36.11
C GLU A 6 38.50 9.67 -34.63
N THR A 7 37.51 10.24 -33.94
CA THR A 7 37.05 9.79 -32.62
C THR A 7 36.04 8.67 -32.79
N PRO A 8 36.23 7.48 -32.18
CA PRO A 8 35.23 6.42 -32.21
C PRO A 8 34.25 6.58 -31.03
N ASP A 9 33.16 7.31 -31.24
CA ASP A 9 31.98 7.26 -30.36
C ASP A 9 31.01 6.18 -30.86
N THR A 10 31.32 4.93 -30.54
CA THR A 10 30.36 3.82 -30.52
C THR A 10 30.43 3.16 -29.16
N ILE A 11 29.88 3.83 -28.14
CA ILE A 11 29.55 3.20 -26.87
C ILE A 11 28.18 2.53 -27.04
N THR A 12 28.23 1.21 -27.13
CA THR A 12 27.12 0.26 -26.98
C THR A 12 26.11 0.73 -25.93
N ASN A 13 24.86 0.96 -26.34
CA ASN A 13 23.69 0.89 -25.47
C ASN A 13 23.65 -0.53 -24.89
N ALA A 14 24.16 -0.71 -23.68
CA ALA A 14 23.99 -1.96 -22.95
C ALA A 14 22.50 -2.06 -22.60
N ASN A 15 21.79 -2.92 -23.34
CA ASN A 15 20.39 -3.21 -23.04
C ASN A 15 20.36 -3.85 -21.64
N HIS A 16 19.83 -3.17 -20.62
CA HIS A 16 19.84 -3.65 -19.24
C HIS A 16 18.59 -4.47 -18.87
N GLY A 17 17.53 -4.46 -19.69
CA GLY A 17 16.31 -5.25 -19.43
C GLY A 17 16.56 -6.76 -19.47
N LEU A 18 16.02 -7.49 -18.49
CA LEU A 18 15.92 -8.96 -18.54
C LEU A 18 14.74 -9.34 -19.44
N SER A 19 14.91 -10.34 -20.32
CA SER A 19 13.77 -10.83 -21.09
C SER A 19 12.91 -11.75 -20.23
N ARG A 20 11.58 -11.65 -20.38
CA ARG A 20 10.62 -12.51 -19.68
C ARG A 20 10.89 -14.00 -19.92
N GLU A 21 11.42 -14.37 -21.09
CA GLU A 21 11.82 -15.74 -21.43
C GLU A 21 13.01 -16.23 -20.58
N GLU A 22 14.00 -15.39 -20.26
CA GLU A 22 15.14 -15.77 -19.42
C GLU A 22 14.73 -16.01 -17.96
N VAL A 23 13.84 -15.16 -17.42
CA VAL A 23 13.29 -15.35 -16.07
C VAL A 23 12.40 -16.61 -16.01
N THR A 24 11.61 -16.85 -17.06
CA THR A 24 10.76 -18.05 -17.16
C THR A 24 11.58 -19.33 -17.30
N ASN A 25 12.65 -19.32 -18.10
CA ASN A 25 13.55 -20.47 -18.24
C ASN A 25 14.25 -20.85 -16.91
N LEU A 26 14.59 -19.85 -16.08
CA LEU A 26 15.14 -20.07 -14.74
C LEU A 26 14.13 -20.70 -13.75
N THR A 27 12.83 -20.50 -13.98
CA THR A 27 11.76 -21.14 -13.20
C THR A 27 11.40 -22.54 -13.70
N GLU A 28 11.57 -22.82 -15.00
CA GLU A 28 11.21 -24.10 -15.62
C GLU A 28 12.23 -25.23 -15.39
N GLU A 29 13.47 -24.92 -14.99
CA GLU A 29 14.52 -25.93 -14.71
C GLU A 29 14.25 -26.85 -13.49
N GLY A 30 13.07 -26.76 -12.85
CA GLY A 30 12.64 -27.74 -11.83
C GLY A 30 13.43 -27.69 -10.52
N GLY A 31 14.17 -26.61 -10.27
CA GLY A 31 14.92 -26.35 -9.04
C GLY A 31 14.03 -25.90 -7.87
N LYS A 32 14.58 -25.90 -6.65
CA LYS A 32 13.87 -25.35 -5.48
C LYS A 32 13.77 -23.83 -5.63
N PRO A 33 12.71 -23.18 -5.11
CA PRO A 33 12.53 -21.72 -5.27
C PRO A 33 13.68 -20.86 -4.73
N ALA A 34 14.39 -21.35 -3.70
CA ALA A 34 15.60 -20.71 -3.19
C ALA A 34 16.75 -20.69 -4.21
N ASP A 35 16.88 -21.75 -5.00
CA ASP A 35 17.89 -21.85 -6.07
C ASP A 35 17.53 -20.90 -7.22
N THR A 36 16.25 -20.78 -7.56
CA THR A 36 15.75 -19.81 -8.55
C THR A 36 16.08 -18.38 -8.15
N LEU A 37 15.83 -18.00 -6.89
CA LEU A 37 16.14 -16.64 -6.42
C LEU A 37 17.65 -16.36 -6.42
N MET A 38 18.47 -17.36 -6.09
CA MET A 38 19.94 -17.26 -6.14
C MET A 38 20.45 -17.07 -7.57
N ASN A 39 19.88 -17.79 -8.54
CA ASN A 39 20.22 -17.66 -9.95
C ASN A 39 19.84 -16.27 -10.49
N VAL A 40 18.68 -15.76 -10.09
CA VAL A 40 18.21 -14.42 -10.47
C VAL A 40 19.16 -13.33 -9.96
N VAL A 41 19.53 -13.34 -8.68
CA VAL A 41 20.45 -12.31 -8.15
C VAL A 41 21.83 -12.39 -8.82
N ALA A 42 22.31 -13.60 -9.17
CA ALA A 42 23.57 -13.77 -9.88
C ALA A 42 23.53 -13.21 -11.32
N LEU A 43 22.41 -13.42 -12.02
CA LEU A 43 22.19 -12.89 -13.36
C LEU A 43 22.16 -11.34 -13.35
N ILE A 44 21.47 -10.76 -12.37
CA ILE A 44 21.38 -9.31 -12.19
C ILE A 44 22.75 -8.72 -11.88
N ALA A 45 23.50 -9.28 -10.91
CA ALA A 45 24.86 -8.82 -10.61
C ALA A 45 25.77 -8.78 -11.85
N THR A 46 25.70 -9.84 -12.67
CA THR A 46 26.49 -9.96 -13.89
C THR A 46 26.11 -8.89 -14.92
N ARG A 47 24.80 -8.67 -15.12
CA ARG A 47 24.28 -7.75 -16.14
C ARG A 47 24.52 -6.28 -15.80
N PHE A 48 24.38 -5.92 -14.52
CA PHE A 48 24.63 -4.57 -14.02
C PHE A 48 26.11 -4.31 -13.71
N ARG A 49 26.95 -5.35 -13.82
CA ARG A 49 28.39 -5.33 -13.50
C ARG A 49 28.62 -4.79 -12.10
N THR A 50 27.94 -5.39 -11.12
CA THR A 50 28.03 -5.01 -9.71
C THR A 50 28.68 -6.12 -8.90
N ASP A 51 29.35 -5.74 -7.81
CA ASP A 51 30.04 -6.70 -6.92
C ASP A 51 29.04 -7.49 -6.07
N VAL A 52 27.88 -6.88 -5.79
CA VAL A 52 26.80 -7.50 -5.02
C VAL A 52 25.49 -7.39 -5.79
N CYS A 53 24.69 -8.45 -5.69
CA CYS A 53 23.24 -8.36 -5.82
C CYS A 53 22.58 -9.17 -4.70
N SER A 54 21.64 -8.57 -3.98
CA SER A 54 20.94 -9.21 -2.86
C SER A 54 19.45 -8.96 -2.94
N ALA A 55 18.66 -9.98 -2.64
CA ALA A 55 17.22 -9.90 -2.49
C ALA A 55 16.86 -10.05 -1.02
N TYR A 56 16.20 -9.03 -0.47
CA TYR A 56 15.62 -9.06 0.86
C TYR A 56 14.11 -9.17 0.72
N LEU A 57 13.50 -10.13 1.42
CA LEU A 57 12.06 -10.34 1.39
C LEU A 57 11.42 -9.72 2.61
N LEU A 58 10.26 -9.12 2.40
CA LEU A 58 9.47 -8.57 3.48
C LEU A 58 8.84 -9.72 4.28
N GLU A 59 9.11 -9.77 5.58
CA GLU A 59 8.47 -10.74 6.48
C GLU A 59 6.95 -10.47 6.53
N PRO A 60 6.14 -11.46 6.95
CA PRO A 60 4.69 -11.30 6.95
C PRO A 60 4.21 -10.23 7.94
N ASP A 61 5.05 -9.76 8.85
CA ASP A 61 4.73 -8.62 9.70
C ASP A 61 4.87 -7.25 9.01
N ARG A 62 5.43 -7.21 7.79
CA ARG A 62 5.92 -5.97 7.13
C ARG A 62 6.81 -5.11 7.99
N SER A 63 7.31 -5.63 9.11
CA SER A 63 8.15 -4.87 10.01
C SER A 63 9.60 -5.04 9.62
N ASN A 64 9.95 -6.23 9.11
CA ASN A 64 11.33 -6.60 8.82
C ASN A 64 11.54 -7.09 7.39
N LEU A 65 12.71 -6.77 6.85
CA LEU A 65 13.29 -7.38 5.67
C LEU A 65 14.25 -8.49 6.12
N VAL A 66 14.14 -9.67 5.53
CA VAL A 66 15.05 -10.81 5.73
C VAL A 66 15.85 -11.07 4.46
N LEU A 67 17.16 -11.25 4.59
CA LEU A 67 18.02 -11.59 3.45
C LEU A 67 17.66 -13.00 2.94
N ALA A 68 17.15 -13.11 1.72
CA ALA A 68 16.73 -14.39 1.15
C ALA A 68 17.70 -14.94 0.10
N ALA A 69 18.35 -14.07 -0.66
CA ALA A 69 19.40 -14.46 -1.59
C ALA A 69 20.45 -13.37 -1.74
N THR A 70 21.68 -13.77 -2.02
CA THR A 70 22.76 -12.83 -2.27
C THR A 70 23.86 -13.46 -3.11
N LEU A 71 24.40 -12.69 -4.05
CA LEU A 71 25.75 -12.87 -4.59
C LEU A 71 26.60 -11.74 -4.01
N GLY A 72 27.64 -12.08 -3.25
CA GLY A 72 28.64 -11.14 -2.73
C GLY A 72 28.62 -10.93 -1.21
N LEU A 73 27.46 -10.97 -0.54
CA LEU A 73 27.41 -10.99 0.93
C LEU A 73 27.68 -12.39 1.49
N HIS A 74 27.94 -12.49 2.78
CA HIS A 74 28.20 -13.78 3.43
C HIS A 74 26.98 -14.72 3.37
N PRO A 75 27.09 -15.94 2.79
CA PRO A 75 25.95 -16.86 2.65
C PRO A 75 25.28 -17.28 3.96
N LYS A 76 26.03 -17.27 5.08
CA LYS A 76 25.49 -17.55 6.44
C LYS A 76 24.42 -16.55 6.89
N CYS A 77 24.33 -15.39 6.25
CA CYS A 77 23.36 -14.34 6.54
C CYS A 77 21.99 -14.60 5.91
N ILE A 78 21.90 -15.53 4.95
CA ILE A 78 20.64 -15.91 4.32
C ILE A 78 19.71 -16.52 5.38
N GLY A 79 18.49 -15.96 5.52
CA GLY A 79 17.47 -16.35 6.49
C GLY A 79 17.72 -15.89 7.94
N THR A 80 18.90 -15.36 8.24
CA THR A 80 19.29 -14.93 9.61
C THR A 80 19.35 -13.42 9.73
N LEU A 81 19.92 -12.72 8.73
CA LEU A 81 20.01 -11.27 8.70
C LEU A 81 18.62 -10.66 8.52
N ARG A 82 18.20 -9.88 9.52
CA ARG A 82 16.93 -9.14 9.55
C ARG A 82 17.19 -7.66 9.83
N MET A 83 16.40 -6.80 9.22
CA MET A 83 16.42 -5.36 9.46
C MET A 83 15.02 -4.78 9.43
N ARG A 84 14.74 -3.78 10.27
CA ARG A 84 13.43 -3.11 10.23
C ARG A 84 13.31 -2.22 8.99
N LEU A 85 12.08 -1.91 8.57
CA LEU A 85 11.84 -0.90 7.53
C LEU A 85 12.44 0.47 7.87
N SER A 86 12.47 0.83 9.15
CA SER A 86 13.06 2.09 9.63
C SER A 86 14.61 2.08 9.66
N GLU A 87 15.25 0.96 9.29
CA GLU A 87 16.70 0.77 9.40
C GLU A 87 17.37 0.58 8.03
N GLY A 88 18.50 1.27 7.84
CA GLY A 88 19.32 1.08 6.64
C GLY A 88 18.69 1.67 5.36
N LEU A 89 19.46 1.57 4.27
CA LEU A 89 19.01 2.00 2.94
C LEU A 89 18.01 1.02 2.33
N ALA A 90 18.16 -0.28 2.61
CA ALA A 90 17.19 -1.29 2.20
C ALA A 90 15.81 -1.06 2.83
N GLY A 91 15.75 -0.73 4.13
CA GLY A 91 14.52 -0.33 4.80
C GLY A 91 13.92 0.93 4.19
N LEU A 92 14.75 1.92 3.84
CA LEU A 92 14.30 3.16 3.18
C LEU A 92 13.61 2.90 1.83
N VAL A 93 14.15 1.98 1.01
CA VAL A 93 13.53 1.56 -0.26
C VAL A 93 12.16 0.94 -0.01
N ALA A 94 12.04 0.07 1.00
CA ALA A 94 10.79 -0.60 1.33
C ALA A 94 9.75 0.34 1.99
N GLU A 95 10.20 1.29 2.80
CA GLU A 95 9.36 2.28 3.47
C GLU A 95 8.75 3.28 2.48
N HIS A 96 9.54 3.76 1.53
CA HIS A 96 9.07 4.71 0.51
C HIS A 96 8.54 4.03 -0.74
N VAL A 97 8.83 2.75 -0.93
CA VAL A 97 8.48 1.98 -2.13
C VAL A 97 8.97 2.70 -3.40
N LEU A 98 10.18 3.25 -3.32
CA LEU A 98 10.84 4.00 -4.39
C LEU A 98 12.31 3.57 -4.53
N PRO A 99 12.89 3.65 -5.74
CA PRO A 99 14.32 3.43 -5.93
C PRO A 99 15.16 4.40 -5.08
N VAL A 100 16.20 3.87 -4.45
CA VAL A 100 17.19 4.67 -3.71
C VAL A 100 18.57 4.37 -4.27
N ALA A 101 19.21 5.40 -4.83
CA ALA A 101 20.57 5.35 -5.34
C ALA A 101 21.48 6.26 -4.49
N VAL A 102 22.59 5.73 -4.01
CA VAL A 102 23.57 6.43 -3.19
C VAL A 102 24.97 6.12 -3.70
N GLU A 103 25.73 7.16 -4.02
CA GLU A 103 27.11 7.04 -4.53
C GLU A 103 28.09 6.60 -3.44
N ASP A 104 27.99 7.21 -2.25
CA ASP A 104 28.75 6.84 -1.06
C ASP A 104 27.82 6.73 0.13
N VAL A 105 27.51 5.48 0.47
CA VAL A 105 26.68 5.08 1.60
C VAL A 105 27.17 5.66 2.93
N SER A 106 28.47 5.87 3.10
CA SER A 106 29.09 6.37 4.35
C SER A 106 28.56 7.74 4.76
N ASN A 107 28.11 8.54 3.79
CA ASN A 107 27.61 9.90 4.00
C ASN A 107 26.09 9.95 4.20
N HIS A 108 25.38 8.83 4.08
CA HIS A 108 23.93 8.82 4.15
C HIS A 108 23.42 8.70 5.60
N PRO A 109 22.50 9.56 6.07
CA PRO A 109 22.04 9.58 7.48
C PRO A 109 21.41 8.26 7.97
N ARG A 110 20.77 7.53 7.06
CA ARG A 110 20.17 6.20 7.33
C ARG A 110 21.15 5.04 7.23
N TYR A 111 22.44 5.30 7.01
CA TYR A 111 23.38 4.24 6.77
C TYR A 111 23.71 3.45 8.04
N LYS A 112 23.56 2.12 7.95
CA LYS A 112 23.81 1.19 9.04
C LYS A 112 24.42 -0.08 8.48
N TYR A 113 25.60 -0.42 8.99
CA TYR A 113 26.29 -1.67 8.68
C TYR A 113 25.86 -2.80 9.62
N PHE A 114 25.64 -3.97 9.05
CA PHE A 114 25.52 -5.24 9.75
C PHE A 114 26.85 -5.99 9.63
N LYS A 115 27.72 -5.89 10.64
CA LYS A 115 29.08 -6.50 10.65
C LYS A 115 29.12 -7.98 10.23
N GLU A 116 28.02 -8.69 10.40
CA GLU A 116 27.89 -10.11 10.08
C GLU A 116 27.77 -10.37 8.56
N SER A 117 27.28 -9.39 7.79
CA SER A 117 26.98 -9.48 6.35
C SER A 117 28.21 -9.38 5.44
N GLY A 118 29.31 -8.79 5.93
CA GLY A 118 30.50 -8.50 5.14
C GLY A 118 30.33 -7.30 4.19
N GLU A 119 29.33 -6.45 4.41
CA GLU A 119 29.02 -5.33 3.51
C GLU A 119 29.93 -4.09 3.67
N GLU A 120 30.85 -4.13 4.63
CA GLU A 120 31.80 -3.07 4.99
C GLU A 120 32.74 -2.60 3.87
N VAL A 121 32.85 -3.39 2.80
CA VAL A 121 33.71 -3.10 1.65
C VAL A 121 32.97 -2.41 0.50
N TYR A 122 31.65 -2.21 0.60
CA TYR A 122 30.85 -1.63 -0.49
C TYR A 122 30.50 -0.17 -0.21
N HIS A 123 30.71 0.67 -1.22
CA HIS A 123 30.57 2.12 -1.14
C HIS A 123 29.29 2.63 -1.82
N SER A 124 28.89 2.03 -2.94
CA SER A 124 27.71 2.49 -3.68
C SER A 124 26.54 1.55 -3.45
N PHE A 125 25.32 2.11 -3.43
CA PHE A 125 24.07 1.39 -3.22
C PHE A 125 23.04 1.80 -4.27
N LEU A 126 22.41 0.82 -4.89
CA LEU A 126 21.16 1.01 -5.62
C LEU A 126 20.17 -0.06 -5.18
N GLY A 127 19.07 0.36 -4.58
CA GLY A 127 17.98 -0.52 -4.17
C GLY A 127 16.68 -0.13 -4.85
N VAL A 128 15.90 -1.14 -5.24
CA VAL A 128 14.58 -0.99 -5.87
C VAL A 128 13.55 -1.90 -5.18
N PRO A 129 12.28 -1.50 -5.10
CA PRO A 129 11.24 -2.35 -4.52
C PRO A 129 10.91 -3.53 -5.44
N LEU A 130 10.60 -4.68 -4.85
CA LEU A 130 10.01 -5.84 -5.54
C LEU A 130 8.51 -5.80 -5.32
N ILE A 131 7.72 -5.49 -6.34
CA ILE A 131 6.27 -5.32 -6.25
C ILE A 131 5.58 -6.35 -7.14
N ASP A 132 4.69 -7.15 -6.56
CA ASP A 132 3.84 -8.09 -7.29
C ASP A 132 2.38 -7.77 -7.00
N ARG A 133 1.58 -7.59 -8.06
CA ARG A 133 0.14 -7.21 -7.99
C ARG A 133 -0.14 -6.02 -7.06
N GLY A 134 0.70 -4.99 -7.14
CA GLY A 134 0.57 -3.78 -6.31
C GLY A 134 0.92 -3.99 -4.83
N ILE A 135 1.52 -5.12 -4.48
CA ILE A 135 1.96 -5.44 -3.12
C ILE A 135 3.48 -5.51 -3.07
N LEU A 136 4.08 -4.75 -2.15
CA LEU A 136 5.51 -4.84 -1.84
C LEU A 136 5.84 -6.23 -1.27
N GLN A 137 6.71 -6.96 -1.97
CA GLN A 137 7.20 -8.29 -1.57
C GLN A 137 8.56 -8.25 -0.90
N GLY A 138 9.35 -7.20 -1.15
CA GLY A 138 10.72 -7.07 -0.67
C GLY A 138 11.49 -5.98 -1.41
N VAL A 139 12.81 -6.03 -1.36
CA VAL A 139 13.71 -5.11 -2.06
C VAL A 139 14.85 -5.88 -2.74
N LEU A 140 15.22 -5.41 -3.92
CA LEU A 140 16.35 -5.89 -4.69
C LEU A 140 17.45 -4.83 -4.64
N ILE A 141 18.67 -5.23 -4.31
CA ILE A 141 19.77 -4.33 -4.03
C ILE A 141 20.98 -4.75 -4.84
N VAL A 142 21.67 -3.78 -5.44
CA VAL A 142 23.01 -3.95 -6.02
C VAL A 142 23.99 -2.97 -5.38
N GLN A 143 25.23 -3.43 -5.19
CA GLN A 143 26.30 -2.63 -4.58
C GLN A 143 27.62 -2.81 -5.31
N THR A 144 28.52 -1.84 -5.14
CA THR A 144 29.86 -1.86 -5.73
C THR A 144 30.91 -1.46 -4.70
N LYS A 145 32.11 -2.03 -4.83
CA LYS A 145 33.28 -1.68 -4.00
C LYS A 145 33.84 -0.32 -4.38
N GLU A 146 33.92 -0.03 -5.68
CA GLU A 146 34.32 1.30 -6.13
C GLU A 146 33.11 2.25 -6.08
N PRO A 147 33.29 3.51 -5.64
CA PRO A 147 32.26 4.54 -5.72
C PRO A 147 31.72 4.66 -7.15
N ARG A 148 30.40 4.59 -7.30
CA ARG A 148 29.69 4.57 -8.58
C ARG A 148 28.41 5.37 -8.48
N VAL A 149 28.27 6.34 -9.38
CA VAL A 149 27.00 7.01 -9.63
C VAL A 149 26.19 6.15 -10.62
N PHE A 150 25.07 5.61 -10.16
CA PHE A 150 24.13 4.90 -11.02
C PHE A 150 23.32 5.90 -11.85
N ARG A 151 23.35 5.76 -13.18
CA ARG A 151 22.59 6.63 -14.09
C ARG A 151 21.11 6.25 -14.11
N ASP A 152 20.25 7.17 -14.52
CA ASP A 152 18.80 6.93 -14.66
C ASP A 152 18.47 5.68 -15.51
N THR A 153 19.27 5.42 -16.54
CA THR A 153 19.12 4.22 -17.39
C THR A 153 19.37 2.92 -16.63
N GLU A 154 20.31 2.92 -15.67
CA GLU A 154 20.62 1.77 -14.84
C GLU A 154 19.58 1.59 -13.74
N ILE A 155 19.10 2.69 -13.16
CA ILE A 155 18.02 2.69 -12.18
C ILE A 155 16.75 2.09 -12.80
N ARG A 156 16.33 2.59 -13.98
CA ARG A 156 15.18 2.06 -14.72
C ARG A 156 15.37 0.59 -15.09
N GLY A 157 16.56 0.22 -15.58
CA GLY A 157 16.85 -1.17 -15.90
C GLY A 157 16.70 -2.09 -14.69
N LEU A 158 17.12 -1.66 -13.50
CA LEU A 158 16.99 -2.48 -12.28
C LEU A 158 15.53 -2.55 -11.81
N VAL A 159 14.75 -1.48 -11.96
CA VAL A 159 13.30 -1.49 -11.69
C VAL A 159 12.58 -2.47 -12.62
N GLU A 160 12.91 -2.47 -13.92
CA GLU A 160 12.36 -3.42 -14.89
C GLU A 160 12.71 -4.87 -14.51
N ALA A 161 13.97 -5.12 -14.15
CA ALA A 161 14.40 -6.43 -13.66
C ALA A 161 13.64 -6.85 -12.39
N ALA A 162 13.43 -5.92 -11.45
CA ALA A 162 12.68 -6.18 -10.22
C ALA A 162 11.21 -6.54 -10.50
N ASN A 163 10.55 -5.87 -11.45
CA ASN A 163 9.17 -6.16 -11.84
C ASN A 163 9.01 -7.55 -12.47
N GLU A 164 9.97 -8.00 -13.28
CA GLU A 164 9.95 -9.37 -13.86
C GLU A 164 10.22 -10.46 -12.81
N VAL A 165 11.00 -10.14 -11.78
CA VAL A 165 11.40 -11.09 -10.72
C VAL A 165 10.39 -11.17 -9.58
N ALA A 166 9.63 -10.11 -9.32
CA ALA A 166 8.70 -10.03 -8.19
C ALA A 166 7.67 -11.18 -8.13
N PRO A 167 7.08 -11.66 -9.24
CA PRO A 167 6.18 -12.82 -9.21
C PRO A 167 6.88 -14.11 -8.77
N VAL A 168 8.11 -14.35 -9.25
CA VAL A 168 8.91 -15.52 -8.89
C VAL A 168 9.27 -15.50 -7.40
N VAL A 169 9.60 -14.32 -6.88
CA VAL A 169 9.84 -14.08 -5.45
C VAL A 169 8.60 -14.37 -4.61
N SER A 170 7.44 -13.90 -5.07
CA SER A 170 6.14 -14.10 -4.40
C SER A 170 5.78 -15.59 -4.32
N GLU A 171 6.00 -16.34 -5.41
CA GLU A 171 5.81 -17.79 -5.44
C GLU A 171 6.83 -18.54 -4.56
N ALA A 172 8.10 -18.14 -4.61
CA ALA A 172 9.16 -18.74 -3.81
C ALA A 172 8.92 -18.61 -2.29
N ARG A 173 8.37 -17.47 -1.85
CA ARG A 173 7.98 -17.24 -0.45
C ARG A 173 6.93 -18.26 0.01
N THR A 174 6.03 -18.66 -0.88
CA THR A 174 4.91 -19.55 -0.58
C THR A 174 5.36 -21.02 -0.44
N LEU A 175 6.47 -21.40 -1.10
CA LEU A 175 6.88 -22.80 -1.29
C LEU A 175 8.02 -23.28 -0.36
N ASP A 176 8.89 -22.40 0.19
CA ASP A 176 10.03 -22.85 1.02
C ASP A 176 10.44 -21.93 2.20
N ARG A 177 10.55 -22.55 3.39
CA ARG A 177 11.38 -22.34 4.61
C ARG A 177 11.91 -20.97 5.11
N PHE A 178 11.68 -19.82 4.50
CA PHE A 178 12.20 -18.56 5.07
C PHE A 178 11.32 -17.98 6.18
N ILE A 179 10.03 -18.31 6.18
CA ILE A 179 8.98 -17.88 7.10
C ILE A 179 8.14 -19.12 7.47
N ALA A 180 7.69 -19.25 8.72
CA ALA A 180 6.83 -20.38 9.10
C ALA A 180 5.44 -20.26 8.42
N PRO A 181 4.91 -21.32 7.78
CA PRO A 181 3.65 -21.24 7.02
C PRO A 181 2.44 -20.76 7.84
N ALA A 182 2.45 -20.96 9.16
CA ALA A 182 1.39 -20.47 10.04
C ALA A 182 1.42 -18.95 10.24
N GLN A 183 2.62 -18.36 10.34
CA GLN A 183 2.81 -16.93 10.53
C GLN A 183 2.33 -16.16 9.29
N GLU A 184 2.72 -16.61 8.10
CA GLU A 184 2.31 -15.97 6.85
C GLU A 184 0.78 -15.95 6.71
N LYS A 185 0.13 -17.06 7.05
CA LYS A 185 -1.34 -17.17 7.03
C LYS A 185 -2.00 -16.24 8.05
N LEU A 186 -1.49 -16.17 9.27
CA LEU A 186 -2.00 -15.25 10.29
C LEU A 186 -1.90 -13.79 9.84
N TRP A 187 -0.77 -13.41 9.24
CA TRP A 187 -0.57 -12.07 8.73
C TRP A 187 -1.40 -11.76 7.48
N SER A 188 -1.59 -12.72 6.59
CA SER A 188 -2.53 -12.60 5.48
C SER A 188 -3.96 -12.37 5.99
N LEU A 189 -4.38 -13.13 7.01
CA LEU A 189 -5.68 -12.97 7.64
C LEU A 189 -5.82 -11.57 8.28
N ALA A 190 -4.81 -11.10 9.01
CA ALA A 190 -4.83 -9.83 9.71
C ALA A 190 -4.90 -8.60 8.77
N ARG A 191 -4.28 -8.68 7.60
CA ARG A 191 -4.16 -7.57 6.63
C ARG A 191 -5.41 -7.36 5.76
N ASN A 192 -6.36 -8.29 5.77
CA ASN A 192 -7.63 -8.14 5.08
C ASN A 192 -8.74 -8.04 6.11
N LEU A 193 -9.41 -6.88 6.16
CA LEU A 193 -10.42 -6.56 7.17
C LEU A 193 -11.61 -7.52 7.22
N TRP A 194 -11.73 -8.46 6.28
CA TRP A 194 -12.66 -9.59 6.36
C TRP A 194 -12.66 -10.31 7.70
N TRP A 195 -11.50 -10.39 8.37
CA TRP A 195 -11.42 -10.97 9.71
C TRP A 195 -12.39 -10.31 10.69
N SER A 196 -12.71 -9.02 10.52
CA SER A 196 -13.51 -8.23 11.47
C SER A 196 -15.00 -8.57 11.47
N TRP A 197 -15.50 -9.29 10.47
CA TRP A 197 -16.87 -9.83 10.45
C TRP A 197 -16.92 -11.36 10.32
N ASP A 198 -15.78 -12.04 10.47
CA ASP A 198 -15.69 -13.50 10.46
C ASP A 198 -15.41 -14.07 11.86
N HIS A 199 -16.37 -14.82 12.39
CA HIS A 199 -16.32 -15.27 13.79
C HIS A 199 -15.13 -16.19 14.11
N ASP A 200 -14.79 -17.13 13.21
CA ASP A 200 -13.68 -18.05 13.51
C ASP A 200 -12.33 -17.33 13.41
N CYS A 201 -12.18 -16.35 12.50
CA CYS A 201 -10.97 -15.54 12.42
C CYS A 201 -10.78 -14.68 13.67
N ILE A 202 -11.84 -14.01 14.15
CA ILE A 202 -11.82 -13.27 15.44
C ILE A 202 -11.43 -14.22 16.58
N SER A 203 -12.03 -15.41 16.62
CA SER A 203 -11.74 -16.40 17.67
C SER A 203 -10.28 -16.86 17.62
N LEU A 204 -9.70 -17.03 16.44
CA LEU A 204 -8.33 -17.47 16.24
C LEU A 204 -7.35 -16.45 16.83
N PHE A 205 -7.52 -15.15 16.52
CA PHE A 205 -6.65 -14.11 17.07
C PHE A 205 -6.84 -13.93 18.57
N ARG A 206 -8.08 -13.97 19.05
CA ARG A 206 -8.37 -13.94 20.49
C ARG A 206 -7.67 -15.08 21.23
N ASP A 207 -7.70 -16.29 20.69
CA ASP A 207 -7.16 -17.47 21.37
C ASP A 207 -5.62 -17.49 21.39
N LEU A 208 -4.96 -16.82 20.43
CA LEU A 208 -3.50 -16.64 20.46
C LEU A 208 -3.04 -15.91 21.73
N ASN A 209 -3.75 -14.84 22.12
CA ASN A 209 -3.50 -14.13 23.37
C ASN A 209 -4.74 -13.31 23.82
N PRO A 210 -5.63 -13.87 24.65
CA PRO A 210 -6.89 -13.20 25.01
C PRO A 210 -6.72 -11.90 25.81
N ALA A 211 -5.58 -11.75 26.50
CA ALA A 211 -5.28 -10.54 27.26
C ALA A 211 -4.79 -9.42 26.33
N ARG A 212 -3.82 -9.70 25.46
CA ARG A 212 -3.31 -8.71 24.49
C ARG A 212 -4.36 -8.32 23.47
N TRP A 213 -5.17 -9.27 22.99
CA TRP A 213 -6.29 -9.00 22.10
C TRP A 213 -7.20 -7.89 22.62
N ARG A 214 -7.55 -7.93 23.92
CA ARG A 214 -8.37 -6.88 24.56
C ARG A 214 -7.63 -5.57 24.76
N GLN A 215 -6.35 -5.62 25.13
CA GLN A 215 -5.53 -4.42 25.36
C GLN A 215 -5.27 -3.63 24.07
N LEU A 216 -5.22 -4.31 22.92
CA LEU A 216 -4.91 -3.74 21.62
C LEU A 216 -6.16 -3.41 20.81
N ASN A 217 -7.31 -3.21 21.47
CA ASN A 217 -8.60 -2.94 20.81
C ASN A 217 -8.90 -3.93 19.67
N GLN A 218 -8.61 -5.21 19.90
CA GLN A 218 -8.90 -6.28 18.94
C GLN A 218 -8.19 -6.09 17.59
N ASN A 219 -7.02 -5.45 17.58
CA ASN A 219 -6.22 -5.24 16.38
C ASN A 219 -5.23 -6.42 16.17
N PRO A 220 -5.42 -7.26 15.14
CA PRO A 220 -4.53 -8.39 14.88
C PRO A 220 -3.16 -7.95 14.36
N ILE A 221 -3.06 -6.84 13.62
CA ILE A 221 -1.78 -6.30 13.15
C ILE A 221 -0.92 -5.88 14.34
N ALA A 222 -1.48 -5.08 15.26
CA ALA A 222 -0.80 -4.68 16.49
C ALA A 222 -0.40 -5.91 17.32
N MET A 223 -1.31 -6.88 17.49
CA MET A 223 -1.04 -8.08 18.28
C MET A 223 0.09 -8.92 17.69
N LEU A 224 0.09 -9.15 16.38
CA LEU A 224 1.13 -9.94 15.73
C LEU A 224 2.47 -9.19 15.70
N SER A 225 2.47 -7.86 15.63
CA SER A 225 3.69 -7.02 15.67
C SER A 225 4.42 -7.09 17.01
N GLU A 226 3.68 -7.27 18.11
CA GLU A 226 4.26 -7.31 19.46
C GLU A 226 4.73 -8.71 19.89
N ILE A 227 4.23 -9.77 19.24
CA ILE A 227 4.59 -11.15 19.59
C ILE A 227 5.76 -11.57 18.69
N PRO A 228 6.94 -11.92 19.26
CA PRO A 228 8.05 -12.43 18.47
C PRO A 228 7.63 -13.63 17.62
N LEU A 229 8.14 -13.72 16.38
CA LEU A 229 7.76 -14.78 15.44
C LEU A 229 7.90 -16.20 16.05
N GLY A 230 8.98 -16.48 16.76
CA GLY A 230 9.19 -17.77 17.43
C GLY A 230 8.15 -18.09 18.52
N GLU A 231 7.61 -17.06 19.17
CA GLU A 231 6.55 -17.20 20.17
C GLU A 231 5.19 -17.50 19.52
N ILE A 232 4.91 -16.93 18.34
CA ILE A 232 3.72 -17.27 17.54
C ILE A 232 3.72 -18.76 17.18
N GLU A 233 4.87 -19.29 16.74
CA GLU A 233 5.01 -20.69 16.36
C GLU A 233 4.87 -21.62 17.58
N ARG A 234 5.54 -21.28 18.69
CA ARG A 234 5.43 -22.01 19.96
C ARG A 234 3.98 -22.08 20.43
N ARG A 235 3.28 -20.94 20.48
CA ARG A 235 1.86 -20.89 20.87
C ARG A 235 0.97 -21.65 19.90
N SER A 236 1.23 -21.54 18.60
CA SER A 236 0.45 -22.25 17.58
C SER A 236 0.57 -23.77 17.74
N THR A 237 1.73 -24.27 18.17
CA THR A 237 1.95 -25.67 18.50
C THR A 237 1.26 -26.06 19.81
N GLU A 238 1.50 -25.33 20.90
CA GLU A 238 0.97 -25.64 22.23
C GLU A 238 -0.56 -25.62 22.29
N LEU A 239 -1.17 -24.67 21.58
CA LEU A 239 -2.62 -24.49 21.52
C LEU A 239 -3.25 -25.29 20.36
N VAL A 240 -2.45 -26.07 19.61
CA VAL A 240 -2.89 -26.87 18.46
C VAL A 240 -3.67 -26.03 17.42
N LEU A 241 -3.21 -24.81 17.17
CA LEU A 241 -3.88 -23.83 16.31
C LEU A 241 -3.60 -24.03 14.82
N HIS A 242 -2.56 -24.78 14.43
CA HIS A 242 -2.18 -24.95 13.03
C HIS A 242 -3.36 -25.38 12.12
N SER A 243 -4.17 -26.35 12.56
CA SER A 243 -5.34 -26.79 11.80
C SER A 243 -6.40 -25.68 11.66
N ARG A 244 -6.61 -24.87 12.71
CA ARG A 244 -7.53 -23.73 12.69
C ARG A 244 -7.00 -22.61 11.81
N ILE A 245 -5.71 -22.28 11.89
CA ILE A 245 -5.06 -21.29 11.02
C ILE A 245 -5.23 -21.70 9.55
N ASN A 246 -4.94 -22.95 9.23
CA ASN A 246 -5.11 -23.49 7.87
C ASN A 246 -6.56 -23.44 7.41
N TYR A 247 -7.51 -23.82 8.27
CA TYR A 247 -8.94 -23.79 7.97
C TYR A 247 -9.45 -22.37 7.69
N VAL A 248 -9.18 -21.41 8.59
CA VAL A 248 -9.63 -20.02 8.44
C VAL A 248 -8.97 -19.36 7.23
N TYR A 249 -7.67 -19.58 7.03
CA TYR A 249 -6.97 -19.10 5.85
C TYR A 249 -7.56 -19.65 4.55
N ARG A 250 -7.78 -20.98 4.48
CA ARG A 250 -8.41 -21.61 3.32
C ARG A 250 -9.80 -21.04 3.06
N ARG A 251 -10.61 -20.82 4.10
CA ARG A 251 -11.93 -20.21 3.95
C ARG A 251 -11.85 -18.79 3.40
N GLN A 252 -10.90 -17.98 3.88
CA GLN A 252 -10.68 -16.64 3.30
C GLN A 252 -10.30 -16.75 1.82
N GLN A 253 -9.41 -17.68 1.45
CA GLN A 253 -9.07 -17.89 0.03
C GLN A 253 -10.27 -18.37 -0.80
N GLU A 254 -11.09 -19.27 -0.28
CA GLU A 254 -12.33 -19.72 -0.92
C GLU A 254 -13.34 -18.58 -1.06
N TYR A 255 -13.44 -17.71 -0.06
CA TYR A 255 -14.22 -16.47 -0.13
C TYR A 255 -13.65 -15.59 -1.24
N LEU A 256 -12.41 -15.14 -1.16
CA LEU A 256 -11.83 -14.18 -2.10
C LEU A 256 -11.88 -14.65 -3.57
N ASN A 257 -11.68 -15.94 -3.82
CA ASN A 257 -11.61 -16.52 -5.16
C ASN A 257 -12.89 -17.25 -5.60
N ALA A 258 -14.02 -17.02 -4.95
CA ALA A 258 -15.29 -17.66 -5.32
C ALA A 258 -15.80 -17.16 -6.68
N ASP A 259 -15.94 -18.07 -7.66
CA ASP A 259 -16.43 -17.72 -9.00
C ASP A 259 -17.97 -17.67 -9.11
N ARG A 260 -18.68 -18.28 -8.15
CA ARG A 260 -20.15 -18.42 -8.15
C ARG A 260 -20.80 -17.58 -7.05
N THR A 261 -20.57 -16.28 -7.11
CA THR A 261 -21.14 -15.30 -6.18
C THR A 261 -22.42 -14.67 -6.73
N TRP A 262 -23.14 -13.96 -5.86
CA TRP A 262 -24.29 -13.17 -6.30
C TRP A 262 -23.88 -12.12 -7.34
N GLY A 263 -22.77 -11.40 -7.11
CA GLY A 263 -22.25 -10.35 -7.97
C GLY A 263 -21.65 -10.87 -9.27
N ALA A 264 -21.01 -12.04 -9.29
CA ALA A 264 -20.63 -12.70 -10.54
C ALA A 264 -21.84 -12.98 -11.43
N THR A 265 -22.99 -13.29 -10.83
CA THR A 265 -24.23 -13.60 -11.56
C THR A 265 -25.01 -12.36 -11.98
N HIS A 266 -25.09 -11.33 -11.11
CA HIS A 266 -26.01 -10.20 -11.28
C HIS A 266 -25.33 -8.85 -11.51
N ALA A 267 -24.05 -8.71 -11.15
CA ALA A 267 -23.29 -7.46 -11.19
C ALA A 267 -22.11 -7.50 -12.18
N GLY A 268 -22.08 -8.48 -13.10
CA GLY A 268 -20.99 -8.65 -14.06
C GLY A 268 -20.72 -7.42 -14.93
N VAL A 269 -21.75 -6.62 -15.22
CA VAL A 269 -21.64 -5.35 -15.97
C VAL A 269 -20.77 -4.30 -15.27
N LEU A 270 -20.63 -4.39 -13.94
CA LEU A 270 -19.81 -3.47 -13.14
C LEU A 270 -18.34 -3.89 -13.06
N ARG A 271 -17.95 -5.11 -13.49
CA ARG A 271 -16.54 -5.55 -13.36
C ARG A 271 -15.56 -4.68 -14.16
N PRO A 272 -15.82 -4.30 -15.43
CA PRO A 272 -14.91 -3.44 -16.17
C PRO A 272 -14.89 -1.99 -15.65
N ARG A 273 -15.99 -1.56 -15.01
CA ARG A 273 -16.23 -0.19 -14.58
C ARG A 273 -16.96 -0.21 -13.22
N PRO A 274 -16.22 -0.36 -12.10
CA PRO A 274 -16.82 -0.60 -10.80
C PRO A 274 -17.57 0.62 -10.26
N VAL A 275 -18.29 0.41 -9.17
CA VAL A 275 -18.84 1.50 -8.35
C VAL A 275 -17.70 2.14 -7.57
N ALA A 276 -17.51 3.45 -7.71
CA ALA A 276 -16.67 4.24 -6.83
C ALA A 276 -17.55 4.87 -5.75
N TYR A 277 -17.42 4.39 -4.52
CA TYR A 277 -18.21 4.80 -3.36
C TYR A 277 -17.42 5.79 -2.51
N PHE A 278 -17.76 7.08 -2.62
CA PHE A 278 -17.11 8.16 -1.89
C PHE A 278 -17.81 8.42 -0.57
N SER A 279 -17.05 8.43 0.52
CA SER A 279 -17.53 8.76 1.86
C SER A 279 -16.44 9.47 2.65
N ALA A 280 -16.83 10.45 3.47
CA ALA A 280 -15.89 11.09 4.39
C ALA A 280 -15.42 10.14 5.49
N GLU A 281 -16.23 9.16 5.86
CA GLU A 281 -15.92 8.20 6.93
C GLU A 281 -16.30 6.76 6.56
N PHE A 282 -15.58 5.79 7.16
CA PHE A 282 -15.82 4.35 7.02
C PHE A 282 -15.72 3.64 8.37
N GLY A 283 -16.84 3.16 8.88
CA GLY A 283 -16.97 2.42 10.13
C GLY A 283 -16.74 0.92 9.93
N LEU A 284 -15.48 0.52 9.79
CA LEU A 284 -15.12 -0.87 9.53
C LEU A 284 -14.85 -1.66 10.80
N HIS A 285 -13.93 -1.17 11.64
CA HIS A 285 -13.54 -1.76 12.91
C HIS A 285 -12.71 -0.74 13.70
N GLU A 286 -12.68 -0.85 15.02
CA GLU A 286 -11.96 0.05 15.94
C GLU A 286 -10.43 0.08 15.71
N SER A 287 -9.90 -0.93 15.02
CA SER A 287 -8.49 -0.98 14.59
C SER A 287 -8.16 -0.01 13.47
N LEU A 288 -9.17 0.60 12.82
CA LEU A 288 -9.00 1.63 11.79
C LEU A 288 -9.99 2.79 12.10
N PRO A 289 -9.59 3.73 12.98
CA PRO A 289 -10.51 4.71 13.58
C PRO A 289 -10.80 5.91 12.66
N ILE A 290 -11.40 5.65 11.50
CA ILE A 290 -11.71 6.67 10.46
C ILE A 290 -13.22 6.99 10.35
N TYR A 291 -13.94 6.93 11.48
CA TYR A 291 -15.35 7.26 11.55
C TYR A 291 -15.76 7.80 12.94
N SER A 292 -16.88 8.52 13.00
CA SER A 292 -17.44 9.03 14.26
C SER A 292 -18.88 8.58 14.51
N GLY A 293 -19.64 8.22 13.48
CA GLY A 293 -21.08 7.98 13.64
C GLY A 293 -21.73 7.09 12.58
N GLY A 294 -23.04 7.27 12.44
CA GLY A 294 -23.90 6.40 11.63
C GLY A 294 -23.63 6.46 10.12
N LEU A 295 -23.18 7.61 9.60
CA LEU A 295 -22.81 7.76 8.19
C LEU A 295 -21.62 6.83 7.85
N GLY A 296 -20.62 6.79 8.72
CA GLY A 296 -19.45 5.93 8.61
C GLY A 296 -19.80 4.46 8.79
N VAL A 297 -20.60 4.12 9.82
CA VAL A 297 -21.07 2.73 10.00
C VAL A 297 -21.80 2.23 8.75
N LEU A 298 -22.70 3.05 8.18
CA LEU A 298 -23.38 2.71 6.93
C LEU A 298 -22.39 2.50 5.76
N ALA A 299 -21.42 3.38 5.59
CA ALA A 299 -20.37 3.23 4.57
C ALA A 299 -19.57 1.94 4.76
N GLY A 300 -19.23 1.60 6.01
CA GLY A 300 -18.58 0.34 6.38
C GLY A 300 -19.42 -0.89 6.05
N ASP A 301 -20.71 -0.86 6.39
CA ASP A 301 -21.64 -1.94 6.09
C ASP A 301 -21.88 -2.11 4.58
N HIS A 302 -21.91 -1.01 3.82
CA HIS A 302 -21.99 -1.06 2.35
C HIS A 302 -20.80 -1.78 1.73
N ILE A 303 -19.56 -1.41 2.09
CA ILE A 303 -18.38 -2.06 1.51
C ILE A 303 -18.23 -3.52 1.98
N LYS A 304 -18.59 -3.85 3.24
CA LYS A 304 -18.64 -5.24 3.71
C LYS A 304 -19.68 -6.06 2.96
N SER A 305 -20.87 -5.52 2.75
CA SER A 305 -21.96 -6.19 2.02
C SER A 305 -21.60 -6.35 0.53
N ALA A 306 -21.01 -5.32 -0.08
CA ALA A 306 -20.50 -5.40 -1.45
C ALA A 306 -19.44 -6.49 -1.57
N SER A 307 -18.52 -6.57 -0.59
CA SER A 307 -17.53 -7.63 -0.52
C SER A 307 -18.19 -9.01 -0.43
N ASP A 308 -19.12 -9.24 0.50
CA ASP A 308 -19.79 -10.54 0.69
C ASP A 308 -20.55 -10.98 -0.57
N LEU A 309 -21.21 -10.04 -1.23
CA LEU A 309 -21.94 -10.26 -2.47
C LEU A 309 -21.06 -10.31 -3.72
N ASP A 310 -19.76 -9.97 -3.63
CA ASP A 310 -18.83 -9.81 -4.77
C ASP A 310 -19.34 -8.79 -5.81
N ILE A 311 -19.86 -7.65 -5.31
CA ILE A 311 -20.21 -6.50 -6.13
C ILE A 311 -18.94 -5.67 -6.35
N PRO A 312 -18.55 -5.37 -7.61
CA PRO A 312 -17.37 -4.54 -7.91
C PRO A 312 -17.56 -3.12 -7.37
N LEU A 313 -17.00 -2.87 -6.18
CA LEU A 313 -17.05 -1.60 -5.48
C LEU A 313 -15.67 -1.27 -4.93
N VAL A 314 -15.25 -0.02 -5.14
CA VAL A 314 -14.05 0.58 -4.57
C VAL A 314 -14.50 1.72 -3.66
N GLY A 315 -14.12 1.67 -2.38
CA GLY A 315 -14.35 2.76 -1.44
C GLY A 315 -13.29 3.85 -1.58
N ILE A 316 -13.68 5.11 -1.41
CA ILE A 316 -12.79 6.26 -1.44
C ILE A 316 -13.10 7.14 -0.24
N GLY A 317 -12.09 7.39 0.59
CA GLY A 317 -12.20 8.20 1.80
C GLY A 317 -10.92 8.97 2.12
N LEU A 318 -10.92 9.64 3.28
CA LEU A 318 -9.73 10.25 3.85
C LEU A 318 -9.18 9.36 4.96
N PHE A 319 -7.86 9.28 5.08
CA PHE A 319 -7.23 8.80 6.29
C PHE A 319 -7.28 9.92 7.34
N TYR A 320 -7.48 9.56 8.61
CA TYR A 320 -7.44 10.52 9.72
C TYR A 320 -6.40 10.06 10.73
N GLY A 321 -5.23 10.70 10.75
CA GLY A 321 -4.09 10.29 11.58
C GLY A 321 -4.40 10.23 13.08
N GLN A 322 -5.35 11.04 13.55
CA GLN A 322 -5.80 11.10 14.94
C GLN A 322 -7.24 10.58 15.14
N GLY A 323 -7.87 10.09 14.07
CA GLY A 323 -9.27 9.67 14.07
C GLY A 323 -10.23 10.79 14.46
N TYR A 324 -11.23 10.45 15.28
CA TYR A 324 -12.17 11.41 15.87
C TYR A 324 -11.64 11.94 17.20
N PHE A 325 -12.07 11.39 18.34
CA PHE A 325 -11.43 11.60 19.65
C PHE A 325 -11.77 10.45 20.59
N LEU A 326 -10.95 10.25 21.63
CA LEU A 326 -11.31 9.43 22.77
C LEU A 326 -12.01 10.29 23.82
N GLN A 327 -13.22 9.87 24.19
CA GLN A 327 -13.97 10.52 25.24
C GLN A 327 -13.47 10.07 26.62
N ARG A 328 -13.08 11.03 27.46
CA ARG A 328 -12.88 10.83 28.89
C ARG A 328 -13.83 11.72 29.67
N LEU A 329 -14.32 11.22 30.80
CA LEU A 329 -15.08 12.03 31.75
C LEU A 329 -14.14 12.40 32.90
N ASP A 330 -14.03 13.69 33.18
CA ASP A 330 -13.30 14.14 34.36
C ASP A 330 -14.07 13.84 35.66
N GLN A 331 -13.48 14.18 36.80
CA GLN A 331 -14.09 13.94 38.12
C GLN A 331 -15.43 14.69 38.33
N SER A 332 -15.70 15.71 37.51
CA SER A 332 -16.94 16.50 37.54
C SER A 332 -17.97 16.00 36.52
N GLY A 333 -17.65 14.96 35.75
CA GLY A 333 -18.52 14.40 34.71
C GLY A 333 -18.49 15.19 33.39
N TRP A 334 -17.57 16.14 33.22
CA TRP A 334 -17.42 16.86 31.95
C TRP A 334 -16.58 16.05 30.96
N GLN A 335 -16.99 16.12 29.68
CA GLN A 335 -16.24 15.53 28.59
C GLN A 335 -14.89 16.23 28.41
N GLN A 336 -13.87 15.41 28.29
CA GLN A 336 -12.53 15.76 27.88
C GLN A 336 -12.21 14.96 26.61
N GLU A 337 -11.59 15.63 25.64
CA GLU A 337 -11.26 15.05 24.34
C GLU A 337 -9.76 14.77 24.29
N GLU A 338 -9.41 13.51 24.02
CA GLU A 338 -8.04 13.07 23.83
C GLU A 338 -7.85 12.62 22.38
N TYR A 339 -6.91 13.25 21.68
CA TYR A 339 -6.57 12.94 20.29
C TYR A 339 -5.25 12.17 20.30
N LEU A 340 -5.27 10.92 19.86
CA LEU A 340 -4.09 10.06 19.82
C LEU A 340 -3.63 9.87 18.38
N GLU A 341 -2.33 10.07 18.16
CA GLU A 341 -1.68 9.70 16.90
C GLU A 341 -1.80 8.19 16.68
N THR A 342 -2.30 7.81 15.52
CA THR A 342 -2.41 6.42 15.11
C THR A 342 -1.08 5.95 14.52
N ASP A 343 -0.53 4.87 15.05
CA ASP A 343 0.64 4.24 14.44
C ASP A 343 0.23 3.54 13.14
N ILE A 344 0.58 4.18 12.02
CA ILE A 344 0.34 3.69 10.65
C ILE A 344 0.85 2.26 10.46
N ASN A 345 1.94 1.87 11.13
CA ASN A 345 2.52 0.52 11.01
C ASN A 345 1.64 -0.56 11.66
N GLN A 346 0.68 -0.17 12.50
CA GLN A 346 -0.26 -1.07 13.16
C GLN A 346 -1.61 -1.15 12.44
N LEU A 347 -1.74 -0.52 11.27
CA LEU A 347 -2.97 -0.50 10.49
C LEU A 347 -2.93 -1.54 9.36
N PRO A 348 -4.09 -2.10 8.96
CA PRO A 348 -4.19 -3.05 7.84
C PRO A 348 -4.17 -2.32 6.49
N MET A 349 -3.21 -1.41 6.29
CA MET A 349 -3.11 -0.58 5.10
C MET A 349 -1.69 -0.60 4.51
N GLN A 350 -1.60 -0.33 3.22
CA GLN A 350 -0.35 -0.31 2.47
C GLN A 350 -0.36 0.85 1.48
N PRO A 351 0.80 1.35 0.99
CA PRO A 351 0.80 2.31 -0.10
C PRO A 351 0.04 1.75 -1.32
N ALA A 352 -0.86 2.54 -1.89
CA ALA A 352 -1.52 2.19 -3.14
C ALA A 352 -0.51 2.33 -4.28
N ILE A 353 -0.39 1.31 -5.13
CA ILE A 353 0.57 1.28 -6.23
C ILE A 353 -0.17 1.49 -7.54
N GLY A 354 0.21 2.53 -8.27
CA GLY A 354 -0.40 2.91 -9.53
C GLY A 354 -0.02 1.98 -10.68
N THR A 355 -0.61 2.23 -11.84
CA THR A 355 -0.32 1.48 -13.09
C THR A 355 1.12 1.61 -13.57
N ASN A 356 1.84 2.63 -13.11
CA ASN A 356 3.27 2.83 -13.36
C ASN A 356 4.18 2.02 -12.43
N GLY A 357 3.62 1.29 -11.46
CA GLY A 357 4.38 0.54 -10.46
C GLY A 357 4.92 1.37 -9.31
N GLU A 358 4.57 2.66 -9.21
CA GLU A 358 5.00 3.55 -8.14
C GLU A 358 3.87 3.86 -7.15
N PRO A 359 4.19 4.25 -5.90
CA PRO A 359 3.19 4.75 -4.96
C PRO A 359 2.39 5.91 -5.51
N VAL A 360 1.06 5.84 -5.38
CA VAL A 360 0.17 6.89 -5.84
C VAL A 360 0.26 8.09 -4.91
N VAL A 361 0.70 9.21 -5.48
CA VAL A 361 0.58 10.55 -4.90
C VAL A 361 -0.25 11.39 -5.85
N VAL A 362 -1.36 11.93 -5.36
CA VAL A 362 -2.22 12.84 -6.10
C VAL A 362 -1.88 14.28 -5.74
N GLU A 363 -1.92 15.16 -6.74
CA GLU A 363 -1.73 16.59 -6.55
C GLU A 363 -3.02 17.32 -6.95
N ILE A 364 -3.39 18.33 -6.16
CA ILE A 364 -4.55 19.17 -6.41
C ILE A 364 -4.07 20.62 -6.44
N GLN A 365 -4.27 21.28 -7.57
CA GLN A 365 -3.92 22.68 -7.71
C GLN A 365 -4.97 23.55 -7.01
N THR A 366 -4.50 24.47 -6.18
CA THR A 366 -5.29 25.50 -5.51
C THR A 366 -4.73 26.89 -5.84
N ARG A 367 -5.43 27.96 -5.44
CA ARG A 367 -4.93 29.33 -5.60
C ARG A 367 -3.58 29.58 -4.88
N GLY A 368 -3.35 28.88 -3.77
CA GLY A 368 -2.17 29.08 -2.90
C GLY A 368 -1.01 28.11 -3.17
N GLY A 369 -1.14 27.20 -4.14
CA GLY A 369 -0.17 26.13 -4.40
C GLY A 369 -0.84 24.78 -4.58
N TYR A 370 -0.09 23.70 -4.37
CA TYR A 370 -0.58 22.33 -4.55
C TYR A 370 -0.82 21.68 -3.19
N ILE A 371 -1.96 21.00 -3.06
CA ILE A 371 -2.19 20.02 -1.99
C ILE A 371 -1.79 18.67 -2.56
N ARG A 372 -0.82 18.00 -1.92
CA ARG A 372 -0.44 16.62 -2.25
C ARG A 372 -1.06 15.65 -1.26
N ALA A 373 -1.43 14.47 -1.71
CA ALA A 373 -1.76 13.37 -0.82
C ALA A 373 -1.26 12.05 -1.36
N LYS A 374 -0.64 11.26 -0.47
CA LYS A 374 -0.37 9.86 -0.73
C LYS A 374 -1.66 9.06 -0.55
N VAL A 375 -1.76 7.95 -1.26
CA VAL A 375 -2.94 7.09 -1.21
C VAL A 375 -2.59 5.79 -0.53
N TRP A 376 -3.35 5.43 0.49
CA TRP A 376 -3.30 4.14 1.14
C TRP A 376 -4.35 3.20 0.55
N HIS A 377 -4.02 1.92 0.48
CA HIS A 377 -4.86 0.83 0.04
C HIS A 377 -5.17 -0.09 1.22
N VAL A 378 -6.45 -0.37 1.44
CA VAL A 378 -6.95 -1.27 2.49
C VAL A 378 -7.80 -2.35 1.83
N ASN A 379 -7.51 -3.62 2.16
CA ASN A 379 -8.31 -4.74 1.69
C ASN A 379 -9.53 -4.92 2.62
N VAL A 380 -10.74 -4.78 2.09
CA VAL A 380 -12.01 -4.99 2.79
C VAL A 380 -12.72 -6.19 2.16
N GLY A 381 -12.28 -7.38 2.54
CA GLY A 381 -12.69 -8.62 1.89
C GLY A 381 -12.29 -8.61 0.41
N ARG A 382 -13.26 -8.62 -0.50
CA ARG A 382 -13.09 -8.55 -1.95
C ARG A 382 -13.04 -7.11 -2.50
N CYS A 383 -13.39 -6.12 -1.67
CA CYS A 383 -13.42 -4.73 -2.09
C CYS A 383 -12.15 -3.99 -1.64
N ASP A 384 -11.75 -3.02 -2.45
CA ASP A 384 -10.63 -2.14 -2.13
C ASP A 384 -11.16 -0.84 -1.50
N LEU A 385 -10.44 -0.32 -0.49
CA LEU A 385 -10.67 1.00 0.08
C LEU A 385 -9.41 1.85 -0.08
N LEU A 386 -9.55 2.97 -0.77
CA LEU A 386 -8.52 3.98 -0.96
C LEU A 386 -8.69 5.10 0.06
N LEU A 387 -7.64 5.38 0.83
CA LEU A 387 -7.64 6.45 1.84
C LEU A 387 -6.56 7.48 1.51
N LEU A 388 -6.97 8.74 1.35
CA LEU A 388 -6.06 9.83 1.03
C LEU A 388 -5.48 10.45 2.31
N ASP A 389 -4.17 10.69 2.30
CA ASP A 389 -3.44 11.28 3.42
C ASP A 389 -2.58 12.46 2.94
N SER A 390 -2.88 13.66 3.41
CA SER A 390 -2.15 14.88 3.07
C SER A 390 -0.88 15.08 3.91
N ASN A 391 -0.57 14.19 4.85
CA ASN A 391 0.70 14.18 5.56
C ASN A 391 1.84 13.69 4.64
N VAL A 392 2.23 14.58 3.73
CA VAL A 392 3.23 14.41 2.68
C VAL A 392 4.19 15.58 2.72
N ALA A 393 5.49 15.29 2.75
CA ALA A 393 6.53 16.31 2.74
C ALA A 393 6.38 17.24 1.53
N GLY A 394 6.56 18.55 1.76
CA GLY A 394 6.42 19.58 0.74
C GLY A 394 5.03 20.22 0.64
N ASN A 395 4.05 19.74 1.40
CA ASN A 395 2.81 20.48 1.66
C ASN A 395 3.05 21.66 2.61
N ALA A 396 2.19 22.69 2.52
CA ALA A 396 2.17 23.78 3.49
C ALA A 396 1.80 23.24 4.89
N PRO A 397 2.19 23.92 5.99
CA PRO A 397 1.86 23.48 7.35
C PRO A 397 0.36 23.22 7.56
N GLU A 398 -0.51 24.09 7.04
CA GLU A 398 -1.96 23.88 7.11
C GLU A 398 -2.46 22.68 6.29
N ASP A 399 -1.73 22.28 5.26
CA ASP A 399 -2.09 21.18 4.37
C ASP A 399 -1.65 19.82 4.90
N LEU A 400 -0.56 19.78 5.68
CA LEU A 400 -0.13 18.59 6.41
C LEU A 400 -1.19 18.12 7.41
N GLU A 401 -1.95 19.05 7.97
CA GLU A 401 -2.96 18.78 9.00
C GLU A 401 -4.37 18.51 8.43
N LEU A 402 -4.60 18.60 7.12
CA LEU A 402 -5.93 18.37 6.53
C LEU A 402 -6.50 16.98 6.85
N THR A 403 -5.64 15.97 6.93
CA THR A 403 -5.99 14.58 7.26
C THR A 403 -5.61 14.21 8.69
N SER A 404 -5.48 15.19 9.59
CA SER A 404 -5.22 14.92 11.01
C SER A 404 -6.46 14.40 11.73
N ARG A 405 -7.59 15.12 11.64
CA ARG A 405 -8.80 14.88 12.44
C ARG A 405 -10.06 14.80 11.59
N LEU A 406 -10.93 13.86 11.95
CA LEU A 406 -12.29 13.76 11.41
C LEU A 406 -13.16 14.88 12.00
N TYR A 407 -13.85 15.64 11.14
CA TYR A 407 -14.64 16.82 11.51
C TYR A 407 -13.86 17.92 12.27
N GLY A 408 -12.58 18.08 11.96
CA GLY A 408 -11.75 19.18 12.48
C GLY A 408 -11.76 20.44 11.59
N GLY A 409 -11.28 21.54 12.17
CA GLY A 409 -10.99 22.79 11.46
C GLY A 409 -12.17 23.72 11.24
N ASP A 410 -11.95 24.75 10.42
CA ASP A 410 -12.96 25.74 10.04
C ASP A 410 -13.52 25.47 8.62
N GLY A 411 -14.35 26.38 8.09
CA GLY A 411 -14.89 26.25 6.74
C GLY A 411 -13.83 26.14 5.64
N ARG A 412 -12.64 26.74 5.82
CA ARG A 412 -11.53 26.65 4.88
C ARG A 412 -10.85 25.28 4.95
N THR A 413 -10.69 24.71 6.15
CA THR A 413 -10.23 23.32 6.30
C THR A 413 -11.22 22.35 5.65
N ARG A 414 -12.52 22.53 5.93
CA ARG A 414 -13.59 21.64 5.41
C ARG A 414 -13.65 21.60 3.90
N ILE A 415 -13.67 22.75 3.21
CA ILE A 415 -13.69 22.75 1.74
C ILE A 415 -12.43 22.10 1.13
N ARG A 416 -11.26 22.26 1.77
CA ARG A 416 -10.02 21.60 1.33
C ARG A 416 -10.06 20.09 1.56
N GLN A 417 -10.66 19.62 2.65
CA GLN A 417 -10.92 18.18 2.86
C GLN A 417 -11.86 17.62 1.79
N GLU A 418 -12.95 18.33 1.46
CA GLU A 418 -13.88 17.91 0.40
C GLU A 418 -13.23 17.93 -0.99
N LEU A 419 -12.39 18.92 -1.27
CA LEU A 419 -11.60 18.99 -2.50
C LEU A 419 -10.63 17.80 -2.58
N LEU A 420 -9.97 17.47 -1.46
CA LEU A 420 -9.08 16.32 -1.38
C LEU A 420 -9.83 15.01 -1.59
N LEU A 421 -10.96 14.81 -0.91
CA LEU A 421 -11.79 13.62 -1.04
C LEU A 421 -12.35 13.47 -2.47
N GLY A 422 -12.89 14.55 -3.02
CA GLY A 422 -13.52 14.52 -4.34
C GLY A 422 -12.52 14.47 -5.48
N VAL A 423 -11.72 15.53 -5.65
CA VAL A 423 -10.75 15.66 -6.76
C VAL A 423 -9.61 14.67 -6.57
N GLY A 424 -9.00 14.64 -5.38
CA GLY A 424 -7.91 13.72 -5.07
C GLY A 424 -8.35 12.27 -5.19
N GLY A 425 -9.53 11.94 -4.66
CA GLY A 425 -10.10 10.60 -4.74
C GLY A 425 -10.34 10.13 -6.18
N TYR A 426 -10.90 10.99 -7.04
CA TYR A 426 -11.07 10.64 -8.46
C TYR A 426 -9.72 10.47 -9.17
N ARG A 427 -8.74 11.33 -8.91
CA ARG A 427 -7.38 11.20 -9.45
C ARG A 427 -6.69 9.92 -8.97
N ALA A 428 -6.92 9.51 -7.73
CA ALA A 428 -6.38 8.26 -7.18
C ALA A 428 -6.92 7.05 -7.96
N LEU A 429 -8.23 7.00 -8.23
CA LEU A 429 -8.82 5.95 -9.08
C LEU A 429 -8.14 5.89 -10.45
N ARG A 430 -7.96 7.05 -11.10
CA ARG A 430 -7.31 7.13 -12.42
C ARG A 430 -5.86 6.65 -12.39
N ALA A 431 -5.08 7.04 -11.37
CA ALA A 431 -3.70 6.57 -11.19
C ALA A 431 -3.61 5.04 -11.00
N MET A 432 -4.61 4.46 -10.33
CA MET A 432 -4.80 3.02 -10.18
C MET A 432 -5.34 2.32 -11.45
N GLY A 433 -5.59 3.06 -12.54
CA GLY A 433 -6.15 2.52 -13.78
C GLY A 433 -7.65 2.19 -13.69
N ILE A 434 -8.33 2.67 -12.65
CA ILE A 434 -9.74 2.40 -12.39
C ILE A 434 -10.57 3.50 -13.04
N THR A 435 -11.48 3.10 -13.94
CA THR A 435 -12.48 3.99 -14.52
C THR A 435 -13.85 3.60 -13.97
N PRO A 436 -14.46 4.40 -13.09
CA PRO A 436 -15.74 4.02 -12.51
C PRO A 436 -16.87 4.02 -13.55
N GLY A 437 -17.84 3.13 -13.33
CA GLY A 437 -19.12 3.12 -14.06
C GLY A 437 -20.22 3.86 -13.30
N VAL A 438 -20.07 3.95 -11.98
CA VAL A 438 -20.97 4.69 -11.08
C VAL A 438 -20.12 5.47 -10.07
N LEU A 439 -20.47 6.73 -9.85
CA LEU A 439 -19.98 7.57 -8.77
C LEU A 439 -21.07 7.68 -7.70
N HIS A 440 -20.90 6.98 -6.59
CA HIS A 440 -21.83 7.06 -5.47
C HIS A 440 -21.28 8.00 -4.41
N LEU A 441 -21.97 9.12 -4.20
CA LEU A 441 -21.64 10.13 -3.19
C LEU A 441 -22.48 9.90 -1.93
N ASN A 442 -21.80 9.54 -0.83
CA ASN A 442 -22.40 9.43 0.48
C ASN A 442 -22.41 10.81 1.17
N GLU A 443 -23.52 11.54 1.02
CA GLU A 443 -23.68 12.96 1.38
C GLU A 443 -22.80 13.91 0.53
N GLY A 444 -22.94 15.23 0.75
CA GLY A 444 -22.31 16.28 -0.07
C GLY A 444 -20.78 16.39 -0.04
N HIS A 445 -20.11 15.67 0.86
CA HIS A 445 -18.70 15.83 1.21
C HIS A 445 -17.71 15.54 0.06
N SER A 446 -18.19 14.81 -0.95
CA SER A 446 -17.40 14.37 -2.11
C SER A 446 -17.91 14.97 -3.42
N ALA A 447 -18.74 16.02 -3.37
CA ALA A 447 -19.35 16.63 -4.55
C ALA A 447 -18.32 17.05 -5.62
N PHE A 448 -17.11 17.44 -5.23
CA PHE A 448 -16.02 17.77 -6.15
C PHE A 448 -15.58 16.60 -7.06
N ALA A 449 -15.85 15.35 -6.70
CA ALA A 449 -15.58 14.19 -7.56
C ALA A 449 -16.33 14.28 -8.90
N VAL A 450 -17.54 14.85 -8.90
CA VAL A 450 -18.35 15.01 -10.11
C VAL A 450 -17.69 16.01 -11.06
N PHE A 451 -17.18 17.12 -10.54
CA PHE A 451 -16.50 18.13 -11.35
C PHE A 451 -15.17 17.60 -11.91
N GLU A 452 -14.40 16.86 -11.12
CA GLU A 452 -13.18 16.23 -11.60
C GLU A 452 -13.47 15.16 -12.66
N ALA A 453 -14.54 14.37 -12.51
CA ALA A 453 -14.99 13.43 -13.53
C ALA A 453 -15.37 14.14 -14.84
N ILE A 454 -16.10 15.26 -14.77
CA ILE A 454 -16.43 16.09 -15.93
C ILE A 454 -15.15 16.60 -16.60
N ARG A 455 -14.22 17.17 -15.83
CA ARG A 455 -12.92 17.65 -16.33
C ARG A 455 -12.15 16.54 -17.04
N SER A 456 -12.06 15.37 -16.43
CA SER A 456 -11.38 14.19 -17.00
C SER A 456 -11.98 13.81 -18.35
N ARG A 457 -13.31 13.76 -18.47
CA ARG A 457 -14.00 13.45 -19.73
C ARG A 457 -13.77 14.50 -20.81
N MET A 458 -13.78 15.78 -20.44
CA MET A 458 -13.49 16.87 -21.37
C MET A 458 -12.08 16.74 -21.94
N GLU A 459 -11.09 16.44 -21.10
CA GLU A 459 -9.69 16.29 -21.51
C GLU A 459 -9.44 15.02 -22.32
N GLU A 460 -10.01 13.90 -21.92
CA GLU A 460 -9.77 12.59 -22.56
C GLU A 460 -10.53 12.41 -23.87
N GLU A 461 -11.74 12.93 -23.95
CA GLU A 461 -12.65 12.71 -25.08
C GLU A 461 -12.82 13.96 -25.97
N GLY A 462 -12.19 15.09 -25.59
CA GLY A 462 -12.26 16.35 -26.32
C GLY A 462 -13.67 16.97 -26.32
N MET A 463 -14.47 16.67 -25.30
CA MET A 463 -15.86 17.12 -25.17
C MET A 463 -15.95 18.53 -24.56
N ASP A 464 -17.02 19.24 -24.91
CA ASP A 464 -17.40 20.45 -24.17
C ASP A 464 -18.02 20.12 -22.80
N PHE A 465 -18.09 21.13 -21.93
CA PHE A 465 -18.63 20.97 -20.59
C PHE A 465 -20.07 20.46 -20.58
N ALA A 466 -20.93 20.97 -21.47
CA ALA A 466 -22.35 20.60 -21.48
C ALA A 466 -22.54 19.12 -21.82
N SER A 467 -21.78 18.61 -22.79
CA SER A 467 -21.80 17.21 -23.19
C SER A 467 -21.23 16.31 -22.10
N ALA A 468 -20.07 16.67 -21.55
CA ALA A 468 -19.42 15.92 -20.47
C ALA A 468 -20.30 15.87 -19.21
N ALA A 469 -20.87 17.00 -18.79
CA ALA A 469 -21.78 17.08 -17.65
C ALA A 469 -23.02 16.19 -17.86
N SER A 470 -23.64 16.25 -19.05
CA SER A 470 -24.82 15.44 -19.36
C SER A 470 -24.54 13.93 -19.26
N GLN A 471 -23.33 13.49 -19.61
CA GLN A 471 -22.92 12.10 -19.48
C GLN A 471 -22.62 11.73 -18.03
N VAL A 472 -21.74 12.49 -17.36
CA VAL A 472 -21.30 12.19 -15.99
C VAL A 472 -22.49 12.17 -15.02
N THR A 473 -23.46 13.07 -15.16
CA THR A 473 -24.65 13.07 -14.29
C THR A 473 -25.45 11.76 -14.36
N ARG A 474 -25.41 11.01 -15.47
CA ARG A 474 -26.06 9.70 -15.57
C ARG A 474 -25.32 8.59 -14.82
N GLU A 475 -24.05 8.83 -14.50
CA GLU A 475 -23.18 7.92 -13.75
C GLU A 475 -23.19 8.25 -12.25
N VAL A 476 -23.80 9.37 -11.82
CA VAL A 476 -23.77 9.83 -10.43
C VAL A 476 -25.02 9.38 -9.65
N VAL A 477 -24.79 8.78 -8.48
CA VAL A 477 -25.80 8.48 -7.46
C VAL A 477 -25.48 9.30 -6.22
N PHE A 478 -26.43 10.12 -5.78
CA PHE A 478 -26.29 10.93 -4.57
C PHE A 478 -27.22 10.40 -3.48
N THR A 479 -26.70 10.18 -2.27
CA THR A 479 -27.50 9.83 -1.09
C THR A 479 -27.38 10.92 -0.06
N THR A 480 -28.51 11.40 0.46
CA THR A 480 -28.55 12.35 1.58
C THR A 480 -29.20 11.69 2.79
N HIS A 481 -28.60 11.92 3.95
CA HIS A 481 -29.01 11.34 5.23
C HIS A 481 -29.55 12.41 6.18
N THR A 482 -29.14 13.67 5.98
CA THR A 482 -29.56 14.77 6.83
C THR A 482 -30.73 15.54 6.20
N PRO A 483 -31.96 15.43 6.75
CA PRO A 483 -33.13 16.11 6.19
C PRO A 483 -33.19 17.60 6.55
N VAL A 484 -32.24 18.11 7.36
CA VAL A 484 -32.21 19.48 7.86
C VAL A 484 -31.08 20.30 7.24
N PRO A 485 -31.29 21.59 6.90
CA PRO A 485 -30.28 22.43 6.24
C PRO A 485 -28.97 22.58 7.03
N ALA A 486 -29.01 22.41 8.35
CA ALA A 486 -27.84 22.55 9.22
C ALA A 486 -26.80 21.42 9.04
N GLY A 487 -27.17 20.29 8.42
CA GLY A 487 -26.23 19.21 8.09
C GLY A 487 -25.66 19.29 6.68
N HIS A 488 -25.89 20.40 5.96
CA HIS A 488 -25.35 20.62 4.63
C HIS A 488 -24.25 21.67 4.71
N ASP A 489 -23.03 21.28 4.35
CA ASP A 489 -21.91 22.20 4.27
C ASP A 489 -22.21 23.30 3.22
N ARG A 490 -21.97 24.54 3.61
CA ARG A 490 -22.14 25.73 2.76
C ARG A 490 -20.87 26.55 2.81
N PHE A 491 -20.29 26.77 1.65
CA PHE A 491 -19.06 27.52 1.51
C PHE A 491 -19.34 28.88 0.87
N ASP A 492 -18.63 29.90 1.35
CA ASP A 492 -18.62 31.21 0.71
C ASP A 492 -18.00 31.09 -0.69
N ALA A 493 -18.53 31.83 -1.67
CA ALA A 493 -18.02 31.83 -3.03
C ALA A 493 -16.55 32.30 -3.11
N ASP A 494 -16.10 33.12 -2.16
CA ASP A 494 -14.71 33.59 -2.08
C ASP A 494 -13.71 32.44 -1.81
N LEU A 495 -14.18 31.30 -1.28
CA LEU A 495 -13.36 30.11 -1.02
C LEU A 495 -13.14 29.23 -2.26
N ILE A 496 -13.90 29.43 -3.35
CA ILE A 496 -13.85 28.62 -4.58
C ILE A 496 -12.91 29.24 -5.62
#